data_AF-A0A7C4X901-F1
#
_entry.id   AF-A0A7C4X901-F1
#
_cell.length_a   1.000
_cell.length_b   1.000
_cell.length_c   1.000
_cell.angle_alpha   90.00
_cell.angle_beta   90.00
_cell.angle_gamma   90.00
#
_symmetry.space_group_name_H-M   'P 1'
#
loop_
_entity.id
_entity.type
_entity.pdbx_description
1 polymer ?
#
loop_
_entity_poly.entity_id
_entity_poly.type
_entity_poly.pdbx_seq_one_letter_code
_entity_poly.pdbx_strand_id
1 'polypeptide(L)'
;MDNKNTEYSHNFIQLLMSSQMRIYAFILGLVRNYQDADDLLQETVHTMWQKYEDCQPIENFTAWANQIAYYKILDFRKKQKSNSHIQSGLFEKLLPIIQETNSHADDHIDKLKQCLQKLGQREYKLIELRYYQNFKPQQIASELGLSILTIYKSMSRIHGRLLRCIENT
;
A
#
# COMPACT_ATOMS: atom_id res chain seq x y z
N MET A 1 0.23 -24.62 -30.22
CA MET A 1 0.41 -24.79 -28.75
C MET A 1 0.32 -23.44 -28.04
N ASP A 2 -0.33 -22.45 -28.66
CA ASP A 2 -0.09 -21.03 -28.34
C ASP A 2 -1.22 -20.39 -27.53
N ASN A 3 -2.41 -20.98 -27.54
CA ASN A 3 -3.60 -20.39 -26.92
C ASN A 3 -3.54 -20.36 -25.38
N LYS A 4 -2.90 -21.38 -24.77
CA LYS A 4 -2.83 -21.54 -23.32
C LYS A 4 -1.89 -20.51 -22.68
N ASN A 5 -0.72 -20.28 -23.30
CA ASN A 5 0.23 -19.26 -22.84
C ASN A 5 -0.34 -17.84 -22.96
N THR A 6 -1.10 -17.54 -24.02
CA THR A 6 -1.78 -16.26 -24.18
C THR A 6 -2.87 -16.06 -23.12
N GLU A 7 -3.63 -17.10 -22.79
CA GLU A 7 -4.68 -17.05 -21.76
C GLU A 7 -4.12 -16.83 -20.35
N TYR A 8 -3.06 -17.55 -19.96
CA TYR A 8 -2.38 -17.33 -18.67
C TYR A 8 -1.80 -15.91 -18.56
N SER A 9 -1.19 -15.44 -19.64
CA SER A 9 -0.63 -14.08 -19.70
C SER A 9 -1.70 -13.02 -19.51
N HIS A 10 -2.85 -13.17 -20.19
CA HIS A 10 -3.95 -12.22 -20.09
C HIS A 10 -4.58 -12.22 -18.69
N ASN A 11 -4.84 -13.41 -18.13
CA ASN A 11 -5.43 -13.55 -16.81
C ASN A 11 -4.51 -12.97 -15.71
N PHE A 12 -3.20 -13.24 -15.78
CA PHE A 12 -2.23 -12.63 -14.88
C PHE A 12 -2.27 -11.11 -14.93
N ILE A 13 -2.25 -10.51 -16.13
CA ILE A 13 -2.25 -9.06 -16.31
C ILE A 13 -3.53 -8.46 -15.71
N GLN A 14 -4.69 -9.09 -15.95
CA GLN A 14 -5.96 -8.63 -15.40
C GLN A 14 -5.97 -8.64 -13.86
N LEU A 15 -5.51 -9.74 -13.26
CA LEU A 15 -5.39 -9.85 -11.80
C LEU A 15 -4.38 -8.84 -11.25
N LEU A 16 -3.23 -8.67 -11.91
CA LEU A 16 -2.21 -7.71 -11.51
C LEU A 16 -2.75 -6.29 -11.54
N MET A 17 -3.40 -5.85 -12.62
CA MET A 17 -3.94 -4.49 -12.71
C MET A 17 -4.98 -4.20 -11.62
N SER A 18 -5.79 -5.20 -11.23
CA SER A 18 -6.80 -5.05 -10.17
C SER A 18 -6.22 -5.07 -8.74
N SER A 19 -4.97 -5.49 -8.56
CA SER A 19 -4.34 -5.71 -7.24
C SER A 19 -3.08 -4.87 -7.01
N GLN A 20 -2.46 -4.34 -8.07
CA GLN A 20 -1.18 -3.63 -8.02
C GLN A 20 -1.15 -2.50 -7.00
N MET A 21 -2.21 -1.69 -6.91
CA MET A 21 -2.29 -0.59 -5.93
C MET A 21 -2.29 -1.10 -4.48
N ARG A 22 -2.96 -2.24 -4.21
CA ARG A 22 -2.99 -2.86 -2.88
C ARG A 22 -1.62 -3.44 -2.51
N ILE A 23 -0.98 -4.12 -3.47
CA ILE A 23 0.38 -4.66 -3.32
C ILE A 23 1.37 -3.51 -3.05
N TYR A 24 1.26 -2.42 -3.82
CA TYR A 24 2.10 -1.23 -3.63
C TYR A 24 1.89 -0.57 -2.27
N ALA A 25 0.63 -0.38 -1.84
CA ALA A 25 0.31 0.18 -0.53
C ALA A 25 0.88 -0.69 0.61
N PHE A 26 0.82 -2.01 0.47
CA PHE A 26 1.42 -2.95 1.41
C PHE A 26 2.95 -2.77 1.49
N ILE A 27 3.64 -2.74 0.35
CA ILE A 27 5.09 -2.54 0.29
C ILE A 27 5.49 -1.18 0.89
N LEU A 28 4.81 -0.11 0.47
CA LEU A 28 5.08 1.25 0.92
C LEU A 28 4.84 1.40 2.44
N GLY A 29 3.81 0.76 2.98
CA GLY A 29 3.54 0.75 4.42
C GLY A 29 4.67 0.14 5.25
N LEU A 30 5.38 -0.84 4.69
CA LEU A 30 6.50 -1.51 5.35
C LEU A 30 7.84 -0.79 5.14
N VAL A 31 8.10 -0.23 3.95
CA VAL A 31 9.42 0.36 3.65
C VAL A 31 9.47 1.86 3.90
N ARG A 32 8.33 2.56 3.84
CA ARG A 32 8.17 4.00 4.12
C ARG A 32 9.05 4.92 3.26
N ASN A 33 9.48 4.45 2.09
CA ASN A 33 10.19 5.19 1.06
C ASN A 33 9.59 4.83 -0.30
N TYR A 34 9.24 5.84 -1.11
CA TYR A 34 8.63 5.64 -2.42
C TYR A 34 9.57 4.98 -3.43
N GLN A 35 10.83 5.39 -3.49
CA GLN A 35 11.81 4.84 -4.44
C GLN A 35 12.03 3.35 -4.17
N ASP A 36 12.27 3.00 -2.90
CA ASP A 36 12.47 1.61 -2.49
C ASP A 36 11.19 0.77 -2.72
N ALA A 37 10.01 1.38 -2.55
CA ALA A 37 8.73 0.70 -2.79
C ALA A 37 8.48 0.42 -4.27
N ASP A 38 8.85 1.34 -5.15
CA ASP A 38 8.75 1.16 -6.61
C ASP A 38 9.67 0.01 -7.07
N ASP A 39 10.92 0.00 -6.62
CA ASP A 39 11.90 -1.05 -6.95
C ASP A 39 11.42 -2.43 -6.44
N LEU A 40 10.94 -2.49 -5.19
CA LEU A 40 10.39 -3.71 -4.61
C LEU A 40 9.12 -4.19 -5.30
N LEU A 41 8.24 -3.29 -5.75
CA LEU A 41 7.07 -3.66 -6.53
C LEU A 41 7.50 -4.33 -7.84
N GLN A 42 8.48 -3.78 -8.55
CA GLN A 42 9.00 -4.36 -9.78
C GLN A 42 9.57 -5.76 -9.56
N GLU A 43 10.42 -5.94 -8.54
CA GLU A 43 10.97 -7.26 -8.20
C GLU A 43 9.89 -8.27 -7.80
N THR A 44 8.85 -7.79 -7.11
CA THR A 44 7.70 -8.61 -6.69
C THR A 44 6.94 -9.09 -7.92
N VAL A 45 6.55 -8.18 -8.82
CA VAL A 45 5.81 -8.51 -10.04
C VAL A 45 6.60 -9.45 -10.94
N HIS A 46 7.91 -9.24 -11.07
CA HIS A 46 8.78 -10.15 -11.82
C HIS A 46 8.75 -11.57 -11.24
N THR A 47 8.85 -11.69 -9.91
CA THR A 47 8.81 -12.99 -9.22
C THR A 47 7.42 -13.63 -9.33
N MET A 48 6.35 -12.83 -9.25
CA MET A 48 4.99 -13.31 -9.47
C MET A 48 4.84 -13.89 -10.87
N TRP A 49 5.30 -13.19 -11.90
CA TRP A 49 5.24 -13.67 -13.28
C TRP A 49 5.92 -15.03 -13.46
N GLN A 50 7.14 -15.19 -12.91
CA GLN A 50 7.89 -16.44 -12.99
C GLN A 50 7.19 -17.61 -12.29
N LYS A 51 6.44 -17.36 -11.21
CA LYS A 51 5.81 -18.39 -10.38
C LYS A 51 4.33 -18.63 -10.70
N TYR A 52 3.75 -17.80 -11.58
CA TYR A 52 2.31 -17.73 -11.74
C TYR A 52 1.70 -19.05 -12.24
N GLU A 53 2.36 -19.69 -13.21
CA GLU A 53 1.90 -20.97 -13.79
C GLU A 53 1.99 -22.11 -12.77
N ASP A 54 3.13 -22.21 -12.07
CA ASP A 54 3.40 -23.28 -11.11
C ASP A 54 2.56 -23.21 -9.82
N CYS A 55 2.02 -22.03 -9.50
CA CYS A 55 1.26 -21.80 -8.25
C CYS A 55 -0.26 -21.86 -8.44
N GLN A 56 -0.77 -22.25 -9.61
CA GLN A 56 -2.21 -22.40 -9.82
C GLN A 56 -2.79 -23.64 -9.13
N PRO A 57 -4.01 -23.57 -8.58
CA PRO A 57 -4.90 -22.40 -8.54
C PRO A 57 -4.56 -21.43 -7.40
N ILE A 58 -4.71 -20.12 -7.66
CA ILE A 58 -4.52 -19.06 -6.66
C ILE A 58 -5.89 -18.52 -6.20
N GLU A 59 -6.29 -18.82 -4.97
CA GLU A 59 -7.58 -18.38 -4.42
C GLU A 59 -7.65 -16.87 -4.14
N ASN A 60 -6.56 -16.28 -3.61
CA ASN A 60 -6.45 -14.85 -3.36
C ASN A 60 -5.14 -14.30 -3.91
N PHE A 61 -5.21 -13.70 -5.10
CA PHE A 61 -4.06 -13.16 -5.81
C PHE A 61 -3.30 -12.09 -5.03
N THR A 62 -4.02 -11.21 -4.32
CA THR A 62 -3.39 -10.13 -3.53
C THR A 62 -2.67 -10.69 -2.31
N ALA A 63 -3.23 -11.68 -1.62
CA ALA A 63 -2.59 -12.33 -0.48
C ALA A 63 -1.32 -13.07 -0.90
N TRP A 64 -1.37 -13.79 -2.03
CA TRP A 64 -0.21 -14.46 -2.61
C TRP A 64 0.88 -13.47 -3.04
N ALA A 65 0.50 -12.37 -3.71
CA ALA A 65 1.42 -11.31 -4.09
C ALA A 65 2.08 -10.65 -2.87
N ASN A 66 1.30 -10.36 -1.82
CA ASN A 66 1.82 -9.78 -0.58
C ASN A 66 2.81 -10.72 0.13
N GLN A 67 2.60 -12.04 0.06
CA GLN A 67 3.57 -13.00 0.59
C GLN A 67 4.91 -12.93 -0.16
N ILE A 68 4.88 -12.84 -1.50
CA ILE A 68 6.09 -12.64 -2.30
C ILE A 68 6.76 -11.31 -1.96
N ALA A 69 6.00 -10.22 -1.95
CA ALA A 69 6.47 -8.87 -1.62
C ALA A 69 7.12 -8.83 -0.24
N TYR A 70 6.52 -9.50 0.73
CA TYR A 70 7.01 -9.60 2.09
C TYR A 70 8.41 -10.24 2.16
N TYR A 71 8.64 -11.36 1.47
CA TYR A 71 9.98 -11.97 1.44
C TYR A 71 11.02 -11.06 0.75
N LYS A 72 10.63 -10.33 -0.31
CA LYS A 72 11.50 -9.34 -0.95
C LYS A 72 11.87 -8.20 0.00
N ILE A 73 10.91 -7.70 0.77
CA ILE A 73 11.15 -6.67 1.81
C ILE A 73 12.08 -7.19 2.90
N LEU A 74 11.93 -8.46 3.33
CA LEU A 74 12.85 -9.05 4.31
C LEU A 74 14.28 -9.08 3.78
N ASP A 75 14.48 -9.51 2.54
CA ASP A 75 15.82 -9.56 1.93
C ASP A 75 16.39 -8.17 1.69
N PHE A 76 15.58 -7.22 1.26
CA PHE A 76 15.94 -5.80 1.17
C PHE A 76 16.41 -5.26 2.53
N ARG A 77 15.66 -5.54 3.61
CA ARG A 77 16.03 -5.10 4.96
C ARG A 77 17.30 -5.79 5.46
N LYS A 78 17.52 -7.07 5.15
CA LYS A 78 18.78 -7.77 5.47
C LYS A 78 19.97 -7.09 4.77
N LYS A 79 19.82 -6.73 3.49
CA LYS A 79 20.85 -6.03 2.70
C LYS A 79 21.15 -4.63 3.25
N GLN A 80 20.14 -3.87 3.67
CA GLN A 80 20.34 -2.61 4.38
C GLN A 80 21.00 -2.79 5.76
N LYS A 81 20.76 -3.93 6.43
CA LYS A 81 21.17 -4.22 7.81
C LYS A 81 22.38 -5.14 7.93
N SER A 82 23.32 -5.10 7.00
CA SER A 82 24.68 -5.63 7.25
C SER A 82 25.38 -4.98 8.48
N ASN A 83 24.71 -4.08 9.23
CA ASN A 83 25.11 -3.54 10.55
C ASN A 83 24.14 -3.80 11.74
N SER A 84 23.03 -4.57 11.64
CA SER A 84 22.34 -5.06 12.87
C SER A 84 21.28 -6.13 12.61
N HIS A 85 21.44 -7.29 13.27
CA HIS A 85 20.48 -8.39 13.33
C HIS A 85 19.08 -7.93 13.76
N ILE A 86 18.08 -8.10 12.90
CA ILE A 86 16.69 -8.21 13.32
C ILE A 86 16.33 -9.67 13.36
N GLN A 87 15.77 -10.09 14.50
CA GLN A 87 15.27 -11.45 14.74
C GLN A 87 14.08 -11.73 13.82
N SER A 88 14.24 -12.74 12.97
CA SER A 88 13.29 -13.21 11.96
C SER A 88 11.91 -13.62 12.52
N GLY A 89 11.82 -13.97 13.80
CA GLY A 89 10.61 -14.56 14.39
C GLY A 89 9.43 -13.61 14.67
N LEU A 90 9.64 -12.29 14.75
CA LEU A 90 8.53 -11.32 14.89
C LEU A 90 7.78 -11.14 13.56
N PHE A 91 8.52 -11.28 12.46
CA PHE A 91 8.05 -11.01 11.12
C PHE A 91 7.13 -12.14 10.61
N GLU A 92 7.50 -13.41 10.83
CA GLU A 92 6.67 -14.57 10.45
C GLU A 92 5.30 -14.59 11.14
N LYS A 93 5.20 -14.01 12.34
CA LYS A 93 3.92 -13.88 13.08
C LYS A 93 2.99 -12.80 12.50
N LEU A 94 3.51 -11.84 11.73
CA LEU A 94 2.71 -10.77 11.13
C LEU A 94 2.06 -11.17 9.81
N LEU A 95 2.63 -12.15 9.10
CA LEU A 95 2.13 -12.62 7.80
C LEU A 95 0.65 -13.08 7.84
N PRO A 96 0.21 -13.93 8.80
CA PRO A 96 -1.21 -14.30 8.88
C PRO A 96 -2.13 -13.11 9.19
N ILE A 97 -1.69 -12.15 10.01
CA ILE A 97 -2.46 -10.93 10.34
C ILE A 97 -2.64 -10.04 9.10
N ILE A 98 -1.61 -9.94 8.26
CA ILE A 98 -1.64 -9.20 6.99
C ILE A 98 -2.60 -9.88 5.99
N GLN A 99 -2.64 -11.22 5.98
CA GLN A 99 -3.53 -11.98 5.10
C GLN A 99 -5.00 -11.81 5.50
N GLU A 100 -5.32 -11.84 6.80
CA GLU A 100 -6.66 -11.60 7.32
C GLU A 100 -7.14 -10.16 7.12
N THR A 101 -6.26 -9.16 7.26
CA THR A 101 -6.65 -7.74 7.08
C THR A 101 -6.95 -7.36 5.63
N ASN A 102 -6.43 -8.09 4.65
CA ASN A 102 -6.71 -7.82 3.23
C ASN A 102 -8.15 -8.13 2.82
N SER A 103 -8.89 -8.99 3.54
CA SER A 103 -10.32 -9.25 3.26
C SER A 103 -11.22 -8.06 3.65
N HIS A 104 -10.79 -7.26 4.63
CA HIS A 104 -11.50 -6.06 5.11
C HIS A 104 -10.99 -4.76 4.49
N ALA A 105 -9.88 -4.81 3.74
CA ALA A 105 -9.27 -3.62 3.14
C ALA A 105 -10.21 -2.91 2.16
N ASP A 106 -10.99 -3.66 1.38
CA ASP A 106 -11.93 -3.10 0.42
C ASP A 106 -13.10 -2.36 1.14
N ASP A 107 -13.60 -2.89 2.26
CA ASP A 107 -14.63 -2.24 3.09
C ASP A 107 -14.10 -0.94 3.75
N HIS A 108 -12.87 -0.97 4.27
CA HIS A 108 -12.23 0.22 4.85
C HIS A 108 -11.96 1.31 3.81
N ILE A 109 -11.61 0.94 2.58
CA ILE A 109 -11.41 1.90 1.48
C ILE A 109 -12.73 2.57 1.12
N ASP A 110 -13.82 1.81 1.03
CA ASP A 110 -15.13 2.38 0.70
C ASP A 110 -15.69 3.26 1.84
N LYS A 111 -15.51 2.86 3.09
CA LYS A 111 -15.79 3.71 4.26
C LYS A 111 -14.95 4.98 4.24
N LEU A 112 -13.65 4.90 3.92
CA LEU A 112 -12.79 6.08 3.80
C LEU A 112 -13.29 7.02 2.69
N LYS A 113 -13.67 6.52 1.52
CA LYS A 113 -14.24 7.35 0.45
C LYS A 113 -15.48 8.11 0.93
N GLN A 114 -16.39 7.44 1.63
CA GLN A 114 -17.57 8.09 2.21
C GLN A 114 -17.20 9.13 3.28
N CYS A 115 -16.20 8.83 4.12
CA CYS A 115 -15.73 9.74 5.15
C CYS A 115 -14.99 10.97 4.58
N LEU A 116 -14.27 10.82 3.46
CA LEU A 116 -13.64 11.93 2.75
C LEU A 116 -14.68 12.92 2.20
N GLN A 117 -15.85 12.45 1.77
CA GLN A 117 -16.97 13.32 1.34
C GLN A 117 -17.55 14.17 2.48
N LYS A 118 -17.33 13.77 3.74
CA LYS A 118 -17.74 14.51 4.94
C LYS A 118 -16.70 15.57 5.36
N LEU A 119 -15.58 15.71 4.64
CA LEU A 119 -14.60 16.76 4.90
C LEU A 119 -15.09 18.11 4.36
N GLY A 120 -14.79 19.20 5.08
CA GLY A 120 -15.01 20.54 4.53
C GLY A 120 -14.01 20.85 3.42
N GLN A 121 -14.33 21.80 2.53
CA GLN A 121 -13.51 22.10 1.34
C GLN A 121 -12.03 22.39 1.64
N ARG A 122 -11.73 23.14 2.71
CA ARG A 122 -10.35 23.44 3.11
C ARG A 122 -9.59 22.20 3.59
N GLU A 123 -10.28 21.29 4.28
CA GLU A 123 -9.69 20.05 4.80
C GLU A 123 -9.45 19.07 3.65
N TYR A 124 -10.41 18.94 2.75
CA TYR A 124 -10.28 18.13 1.55
C TYR A 124 -9.12 18.63 0.67
N LYS A 125 -9.01 19.94 0.43
CA LYS A 125 -7.90 20.53 -0.33
C LYS A 125 -6.53 20.23 0.28
N LEU A 126 -6.43 20.23 1.61
CA LEU A 126 -5.20 19.85 2.30
C LEU A 126 -4.83 18.39 2.02
N ILE A 127 -5.80 17.47 2.14
CA ILE A 127 -5.61 16.05 1.83
C ILE A 127 -5.25 15.85 0.36
N GLU A 128 -5.90 16.57 -0.56
CA GLU A 128 -5.58 16.56 -1.99
C GLU A 128 -4.11 16.93 -2.23
N LEU A 129 -3.67 18.08 -1.73
CA LEU A 129 -2.28 18.53 -1.88
C LEU A 129 -1.29 17.53 -1.29
N ARG A 130 -1.60 16.97 -0.11
CA ARG A 130 -0.69 16.06 0.59
C ARG A 130 -0.57 14.70 -0.09
N TYR A 131 -1.70 14.09 -0.45
CA TYR A 131 -1.77 12.67 -0.80
C TYR A 131 -2.00 12.41 -2.29
N TYR A 132 -2.64 13.33 -3.01
CA TYR A 132 -2.84 13.18 -4.46
C TYR A 132 -1.75 13.92 -5.26
N GLN A 133 -1.29 15.06 -4.75
CA GLN A 133 -0.26 15.87 -5.41
C GLN A 133 1.13 15.70 -4.77
N ASN A 134 1.23 14.91 -3.68
CA ASN A 134 2.48 14.55 -3.01
C ASN A 134 3.28 15.73 -2.44
N PHE A 135 2.63 16.86 -2.12
CA PHE A 135 3.31 18.03 -1.55
C PHE A 135 3.83 17.72 -0.13
N LYS A 136 5.00 18.27 0.21
CA LYS A 136 5.53 18.28 1.57
C LYS A 136 4.77 19.30 2.43
N PRO A 137 4.66 19.11 3.76
CA PRO A 137 3.96 20.05 4.64
C PRO A 137 4.42 21.51 4.49
N GLN A 138 5.70 21.75 4.20
CA GLN A 138 6.25 23.07 3.88
C GLN A 138 5.63 23.68 2.61
N GLN A 139 5.51 22.87 1.55
CA GLN A 139 4.93 23.32 0.28
C GLN A 139 3.43 23.60 0.43
N ILE A 140 2.72 22.79 1.20
CA ILE A 140 1.30 22.99 1.51
C ILE A 140 1.11 24.28 2.31
N ALA A 141 1.98 24.54 3.29
CA ALA A 141 1.97 25.77 4.08
C ALA A 141 2.12 27.02 3.19
N SER A 142 3.07 27.00 2.24
CA SER A 142 3.25 28.06 1.24
C SER A 142 2.04 28.21 0.32
N GLU A 143 1.52 27.10 -0.21
CA GLU A 143 0.38 27.09 -1.15
C GLU A 143 -0.91 27.65 -0.52
N LEU A 144 -1.16 27.31 0.75
CA LEU A 144 -2.38 27.73 1.46
C LEU A 144 -2.21 29.04 2.23
N GLY A 145 -1.02 29.65 2.24
CA GLY A 145 -0.72 30.84 3.03
C GLY A 145 -0.87 30.64 4.54
N LEU A 146 -0.56 29.43 5.04
CA LEU A 146 -0.72 29.05 6.45
C LEU A 146 0.63 28.73 7.09
N SER A 147 0.69 28.79 8.43
CA SER A 147 1.87 28.31 9.15
C SER A 147 2.00 26.79 9.07
N ILE A 148 3.23 26.29 9.04
CA ILE A 148 3.49 24.84 9.04
C ILE A 148 2.89 24.15 10.28
N LEU A 149 2.87 24.83 11.43
CA LEU A 149 2.23 24.32 12.66
C LEU A 149 0.71 24.17 12.48
N THR A 150 0.08 25.10 11.77
CA THR A 150 -1.34 25.02 11.41
C THR A 150 -1.59 23.82 10.49
N ILE A 151 -0.71 23.56 9.52
CA ILE A 151 -0.81 22.38 8.65
C ILE A 151 -0.74 21.09 9.46
N TYR A 152 0.25 20.94 10.34
CA TYR A 152 0.36 19.73 11.18
C TYR A 152 -0.86 19.53 12.09
N LYS A 153 -1.34 20.60 12.75
CA LYS A 153 -2.56 20.53 13.58
C LYS A 153 -3.80 20.16 12.76
N SER A 154 -3.94 20.73 11.57
CA SER A 154 -5.05 20.42 10.66
C SER A 154 -5.01 18.96 10.20
N MET A 155 -3.85 18.47 9.75
CA MET A 155 -3.66 17.07 9.36
C MET A 155 -3.99 16.10 10.49
N SER A 156 -3.50 16.37 11.71
CA SER A 156 -3.80 15.54 12.88
C SER A 156 -5.29 15.47 13.16
N ARG A 157 -5.99 16.62 13.13
CA ARG A 157 -7.44 16.68 13.31
C ARG A 157 -8.20 15.93 12.22
N ILE A 158 -7.80 16.09 10.95
CA ILE A 158 -8.44 15.42 9.81
C ILE A 158 -8.28 13.90 9.96
N HIS A 159 -7.07 13.40 10.21
CA HIS A 159 -6.83 11.97 10.40
C HIS A 159 -7.63 11.39 11.56
N GLY A 160 -7.65 12.07 12.72
CA GLY A 160 -8.44 11.62 13.88
C GLY A 160 -9.96 11.66 13.63
N ARG A 161 -10.44 12.46 12.68
CA ARG A 161 -11.85 12.51 12.31
C ARG A 161 -12.20 11.45 11.27
N LEU A 162 -11.31 11.20 10.30
CA LEU A 162 -11.45 10.11 9.33
C LEU A 162 -11.43 8.74 10.01
N LEU A 163 -10.51 8.52 10.96
CA LEU A 163 -10.42 7.27 11.72
C LEU A 163 -11.73 6.97 12.46
N ARG A 164 -12.21 7.92 13.26
CA ARG A 164 -13.51 7.79 13.96
C ARG A 164 -14.69 7.60 13.01
N CYS A 165 -14.65 8.22 11.83
CA CYS A 165 -15.72 8.05 10.86
C CYS A 165 -15.75 6.62 10.30
N ILE A 166 -14.58 6.05 9.97
CA ILE A 166 -14.46 4.67 9.48
C ILE A 166 -14.92 3.68 10.55
N GLU A 167 -14.58 3.90 11.82
CA GLU A 167 -14.99 3.03 12.94
C GLU A 167 -16.52 3.04 13.19
N ASN A 168 -17.22 4.12 12.80
CA ASN A 168 -18.66 4.31 13.03
C ASN A 168 -19.51 4.15 11.76
N THR A 169 -18.91 3.75 10.64
CA THR A 169 -19.60 3.47 9.35
C THR A 169 -19.58 1.97 9.11
#